data_AF-A0A920GFB7-F1
#
_entry.id   AF-A0A920GFB7-F1
#
_cell.length_a   1.000
_cell.length_b   1.000
_cell.length_c   1.000
_cell.angle_alpha   90.00
_cell.angle_beta   90.00
_cell.angle_gamma   90.00
#
_symmetry.space_group_name_H-M   'P 1'
#
loop_
_entity.id
_entity.type
_entity.pdbx_description
1 polymer ?
#
loop_
_entity_poly.entity_id
_entity_poly.type
_entity_poly.pdbx_seq_one_letter_code
_entity_poly.pdbx_strand_id
1 'polypeptide(L)'
;MGERGEGKFEPISWEEALQTATEWLNPIRETDPARLAFFTGRDQSQGLTGWWAQQFGTHNFAAHGGFCSVNMAAAGIYTMGGAFWEFGSPDWERTKLFMIFGVAEDHDSNPIKMGLSRLKERGAKVVAVNPVRTGYNAIADEWVSITPGTDGLFVLALIHELFTAGKIDLDYLIRYTNAPWLVIDAPDSDEHGLFLRDKDGTPQVIDRNTKTVAAIDKKGVKPDLKGFVKTERRSQGRTCLHEDGGNIHGQSLCP
;
A
#
# COMPACT_ATOMS: atom_id res chain seq x y z
N MET A 1 -9.60 1.54 -45.75
CA MET A 1 -10.94 1.03 -46.10
C MET A 1 -11.87 1.25 -44.90
N GLY A 2 -12.96 2.01 -45.05
CA GLY A 2 -13.94 2.28 -43.98
C GLY A 2 -13.51 3.27 -42.90
N GLU A 3 -14.46 3.76 -42.10
CA GLU A 3 -14.17 4.56 -40.91
C GLU A 3 -13.67 3.66 -39.74
N ARG A 4 -12.97 4.26 -38.77
CA ARG A 4 -12.47 3.55 -37.58
C ARG A 4 -13.65 2.92 -36.83
N GLY A 5 -13.59 1.60 -36.63
CA GLY A 5 -14.62 0.82 -35.92
C GLY A 5 -15.52 -0.03 -36.82
N GLU A 6 -15.44 0.12 -38.15
CA GLU A 6 -16.29 -0.67 -39.08
C GLU A 6 -15.85 -2.13 -39.26
N GLY A 7 -14.67 -2.52 -38.77
CA GLY A 7 -14.16 -3.89 -38.91
C GLY A 7 -13.81 -4.31 -40.34
N LYS A 8 -13.64 -3.36 -41.26
CA LYS A 8 -13.21 -3.61 -42.64
C LYS A 8 -11.69 -3.47 -42.77
N PHE A 9 -11.01 -4.54 -43.15
CA PHE A 9 -9.56 -4.59 -43.26
C PHE A 9 -9.12 -5.08 -44.64
N GLU A 10 -7.96 -4.60 -45.09
CA GLU A 10 -7.26 -5.08 -46.29
C GLU A 10 -5.88 -5.57 -45.86
N PRO A 11 -5.43 -6.75 -46.33
CA PRO A 11 -4.11 -7.26 -46.01
C PRO A 11 -3.02 -6.41 -46.69
N ILE A 12 -2.00 -6.04 -45.91
CA ILE A 12 -0.79 -5.35 -46.39
C ILE A 12 0.45 -6.17 -46.02
N SER A 13 1.57 -5.89 -46.69
CA SER A 13 2.85 -6.52 -46.35
C SER A 13 3.41 -5.97 -45.02
N TRP A 14 4.30 -6.72 -44.37
CA TRP A 14 5.03 -6.22 -43.19
C TRP A 14 5.88 -4.98 -43.49
N GLU A 15 6.47 -4.93 -44.68
CA GLU A 15 7.28 -3.78 -45.12
C GLU A 15 6.42 -2.52 -45.25
N GLU A 16 5.25 -2.64 -45.87
CA GLU A 16 4.27 -1.57 -45.98
C GLU A 16 3.74 -1.11 -44.61
N ALA A 17 3.46 -2.04 -43.70
CA ALA A 17 3.00 -1.73 -42.35
C ALA A 17 4.06 -0.94 -41.55
N LEU A 18 5.32 -1.37 -41.62
CA LEU A 18 6.44 -0.72 -40.93
C LEU A 18 6.73 0.66 -41.54
N GLN A 19 6.73 0.78 -42.86
CA GLN A 19 6.90 2.05 -43.56
C GLN A 19 5.80 3.06 -43.19
N THR A 20 4.55 2.60 -43.14
CA THR A 20 3.42 3.44 -42.73
C THR A 20 3.59 3.95 -41.30
N ALA A 21 4.01 3.08 -40.37
CA ALA A 21 4.23 3.45 -38.98
C ALA A 21 5.39 4.45 -38.82
N THR A 22 6.50 4.27 -39.54
CA THR A 22 7.65 5.19 -39.47
C THR A 22 7.31 6.54 -40.09
N GLU A 23 6.54 6.59 -41.19
CA GLU A 23 6.07 7.85 -41.78
C GLU A 23 5.23 8.68 -40.79
N TRP A 24 4.38 8.04 -40.00
CA TRP A 24 3.59 8.73 -38.97
C TRP A 24 4.42 9.19 -37.78
N LEU A 25 5.38 8.37 -37.35
CA LEU A 25 6.12 8.58 -36.11
C LEU A 25 7.39 9.43 -36.28
N ASN A 26 8.02 9.42 -37.46
CA ASN A 26 9.26 10.16 -37.72
C ASN A 26 9.13 11.67 -37.44
N PRO A 27 8.08 12.39 -37.93
CA PRO A 27 7.94 13.81 -37.65
C PRO A 27 7.79 14.10 -36.16
N ILE A 28 7.12 13.22 -35.41
CA ILE A 28 6.95 13.35 -33.96
C ILE A 28 8.31 13.20 -33.28
N ARG A 29 9.07 12.17 -33.66
CA ARG A 29 10.42 11.92 -33.12
C ARG A 29 11.37 13.08 -33.39
N GLU A 30 11.35 13.64 -34.60
CA GLU A 30 12.25 14.71 -35.03
C GLU A 30 11.92 16.06 -34.40
N THR A 31 10.66 16.29 -34.01
CA THR A 31 10.20 17.59 -33.51
C THR A 31 10.02 17.61 -32.00
N ASP A 32 9.14 16.77 -31.47
CA ASP A 32 8.78 16.72 -30.05
C ASP A 32 8.30 15.31 -29.69
N PRO A 33 9.22 14.41 -29.31
CA PRO A 33 8.90 13.04 -28.94
C PRO A 33 7.85 12.92 -27.82
N ALA A 34 7.72 13.94 -26.95
CA ALA A 34 6.75 13.93 -25.86
C ALA A 34 5.29 13.94 -26.38
N ARG A 35 5.04 14.33 -27.63
CA ARG A 35 3.69 14.27 -28.22
C ARG A 35 3.20 12.84 -28.45
N LEU A 36 4.09 11.85 -28.44
CA LEU A 36 3.69 10.45 -28.49
C LEU A 36 3.31 9.97 -27.10
N ALA A 37 2.05 9.57 -26.92
CA ALA A 37 1.63 8.77 -25.78
C ALA A 37 1.63 7.28 -26.15
N PHE A 38 2.42 6.47 -25.45
CA PHE A 38 2.59 5.05 -25.73
C PHE A 38 2.04 4.20 -24.58
N PHE A 39 0.83 3.68 -24.78
CA PHE A 39 0.14 2.87 -23.78
C PHE A 39 0.13 1.40 -24.19
N THR A 40 0.59 0.54 -23.29
CA THR A 40 0.48 -0.91 -23.45
C THR A 40 -0.53 -1.48 -22.46
N GLY A 41 -1.23 -2.55 -22.89
CA GLY A 41 -2.15 -3.29 -22.04
C GLY A 41 -1.42 -4.15 -21.00
N ARG A 42 -1.95 -5.36 -20.75
CA ARG A 42 -1.21 -6.38 -20.00
C ARG A 42 -0.14 -7.00 -20.89
N ASP A 43 0.98 -6.32 -21.04
CA ASP A 43 2.15 -6.86 -21.74
C ASP A 43 3.10 -7.55 -20.74
N GLN A 44 3.67 -8.69 -21.14
CA GLN A 44 4.74 -9.40 -20.40
C GLN A 44 6.13 -8.97 -20.90
N SER A 45 6.19 -7.94 -21.73
CA SER A 45 7.37 -7.46 -22.43
C SER A 45 7.70 -6.02 -22.02
N GLN A 46 7.38 -5.62 -20.79
CA GLN A 46 7.45 -4.21 -20.35
C GLN A 46 8.87 -3.67 -20.44
N GLY A 47 9.87 -4.55 -20.31
CA GLY A 47 11.27 -4.21 -20.55
C GLY A 47 11.52 -3.77 -22.01
N LEU A 48 10.95 -4.48 -22.99
CA LEU A 48 11.09 -4.14 -24.41
C LEU A 48 10.29 -2.88 -24.77
N THR A 49 9.03 -2.79 -24.34
CA THR A 49 8.15 -1.65 -24.67
C THR A 49 8.63 -0.37 -23.99
N GLY A 50 9.08 -0.47 -22.73
CA GLY A 50 9.75 0.62 -22.02
C GLY A 50 11.10 1.01 -22.65
N TRP A 51 11.91 0.05 -23.10
CA TRP A 51 13.14 0.34 -23.83
C TRP A 51 12.85 1.07 -25.15
N TRP A 52 11.88 0.59 -25.93
CA TRP A 52 11.49 1.23 -27.19
C TRP A 52 11.02 2.67 -26.97
N ALA A 53 10.18 2.93 -25.97
CA ALA A 53 9.71 4.29 -25.65
C ALA A 53 10.87 5.24 -25.28
N GLN A 54 11.84 4.74 -24.50
CA GLN A 54 13.06 5.48 -24.18
C GLN A 54 13.91 5.75 -25.41
N GLN A 55 14.07 4.76 -26.31
CA GLN A 55 14.78 4.96 -27.59
C GLN A 55 14.03 5.92 -28.50
N PHE A 56 12.69 5.96 -28.44
CA PHE A 56 11.85 6.93 -29.13
C PHE A 56 12.07 8.36 -28.61
N GLY A 57 12.33 8.49 -27.31
CA GLY A 57 12.50 9.77 -26.60
C GLY A 57 11.23 10.26 -25.91
N THR A 58 10.15 9.45 -25.89
CA THR A 58 8.92 9.84 -25.17
C THR A 58 9.00 9.45 -23.69
N HIS A 59 8.66 10.40 -22.82
CA HIS A 59 8.43 10.15 -21.40
C HIS A 59 6.97 9.80 -21.09
N ASN A 60 6.07 9.88 -22.08
CA ASN A 60 4.64 9.60 -21.94
C ASN A 60 4.34 8.15 -22.29
N PHE A 61 4.95 7.21 -21.55
CA PHE A 61 4.69 5.78 -21.70
C PHE A 61 4.14 5.20 -20.40
N ALA A 62 3.14 4.33 -20.50
CA ALA A 62 2.57 3.65 -19.35
C ALA A 62 1.98 2.29 -19.74
N ALA A 63 1.96 1.37 -18.78
CA ALA A 63 1.33 0.07 -18.92
C ALA A 63 0.09 -0.01 -18.01
N HIS A 64 -0.63 -1.14 -18.04
CA HIS A 64 -1.84 -1.34 -17.23
C HIS A 64 -1.62 -1.20 -15.70
N GLY A 65 -0.36 -1.20 -15.24
CA GLY A 65 0.01 -1.36 -13.83
C GLY A 65 -0.66 -0.34 -12.91
N GLY A 66 -0.87 0.89 -13.40
CA GLY A 66 -1.60 1.94 -12.69
C GLY A 66 -3.05 1.56 -12.33
N PHE A 67 -3.67 0.66 -13.09
CA PHE A 67 -5.02 0.15 -12.83
C PHE A 67 -5.04 -1.16 -12.04
N CYS A 68 -3.92 -1.91 -12.03
CA CYS A 68 -3.91 -3.29 -11.53
C CYS A 68 -3.28 -3.43 -10.14
N SER A 69 -2.07 -2.90 -9.90
CA SER A 69 -1.29 -3.27 -8.71
C SER A 69 -0.27 -2.24 -8.23
N VAL A 70 -0.07 -1.13 -8.94
CA VAL A 70 0.87 -0.08 -8.52
C VAL A 70 0.49 0.55 -7.18
N ASN A 71 -0.80 0.57 -6.82
CA ASN A 71 -1.28 0.99 -5.50
C ASN A 71 -0.70 0.12 -4.37
N MET A 72 -0.60 -1.20 -4.56
CA MET A 72 0.01 -2.12 -3.59
C MET A 72 1.51 -1.90 -3.49
N ALA A 73 2.18 -1.75 -4.64
CA ALA A 73 3.61 -1.46 -4.68
C ALA A 73 3.94 -0.14 -3.96
N ALA A 74 3.15 0.92 -4.22
CA ALA A 74 3.30 2.21 -3.56
C ALA A 74 3.09 2.11 -2.04
N ALA A 75 2.02 1.45 -1.58
CA ALA A 75 1.77 1.24 -0.16
C ALA A 75 2.93 0.49 0.53
N GLY A 76 3.50 -0.51 -0.15
CA GLY A 76 4.71 -1.22 0.33
C GLY A 76 5.92 -0.29 0.48
N ILE A 77 6.15 0.60 -0.50
CA ILE A 77 7.25 1.57 -0.43
C ILE A 77 7.05 2.51 0.77
N TYR A 78 5.85 3.04 0.96
CA TYR A 78 5.55 3.95 2.07
C TYR A 78 5.64 3.29 3.46
N THR A 79 5.32 2.00 3.56
CA THR A 79 5.18 1.32 4.87
C THR A 79 6.41 0.49 5.24
N MET A 80 6.99 -0.22 4.27
CA MET A 80 8.06 -1.19 4.49
C MET A 80 9.38 -0.80 3.80
N GLY A 81 9.41 0.33 3.08
CA GLY A 81 10.61 0.81 2.38
C GLY A 81 10.95 0.06 1.09
N GLY A 82 10.02 -0.74 0.56
CA GLY A 82 10.22 -1.49 -0.67
C GLY A 82 8.92 -1.83 -1.38
N ALA A 83 8.98 -1.92 -2.72
CA ALA A 83 7.82 -2.33 -3.51
C ALA A 83 7.45 -3.78 -3.18
N PHE A 84 6.25 -3.97 -2.63
CA PHE A 84 5.66 -5.28 -2.45
C PHE A 84 4.81 -5.61 -3.67
N TRP A 85 5.15 -6.69 -4.37
CA TRP A 85 4.37 -7.21 -5.48
C TRP A 85 3.61 -8.47 -5.06
N GLU A 86 2.45 -8.68 -5.66
CA GLU A 86 1.45 -9.73 -5.40
C GLU A 86 1.93 -11.21 -5.54
N PHE A 87 3.24 -11.44 -5.72
CA PHE A 87 3.79 -12.78 -5.99
C PHE A 87 4.15 -13.57 -4.72
N GLY A 88 3.93 -13.00 -3.54
CA GLY A 88 4.03 -13.74 -2.28
C GLY A 88 2.88 -14.74 -2.14
N SER A 89 3.20 -16.03 -1.98
CA SER A 89 2.18 -17.03 -1.64
C SER A 89 1.96 -17.07 -0.13
N PRO A 90 0.70 -17.02 0.35
CA PRO A 90 0.39 -17.28 1.75
C PRO A 90 0.94 -18.62 2.23
N ASP A 91 1.31 -18.70 3.50
CA ASP A 91 1.68 -19.96 4.14
C ASP A 91 0.40 -20.80 4.37
N TRP A 92 0.03 -21.58 3.36
CA TRP A 92 -1.15 -22.44 3.38
C TRP A 92 -1.09 -23.54 4.45
N GLU A 93 0.08 -23.84 5.02
CA GLU A 93 0.28 -24.92 6.00
C GLU A 93 0.07 -24.44 7.43
N ARG A 94 0.37 -23.17 7.71
CA ARG A 94 0.37 -22.64 9.08
C ARG A 94 -0.72 -21.63 9.34
N THR A 95 -1.28 -21.03 8.30
CA THR A 95 -2.41 -20.09 8.41
C THR A 95 -3.59 -20.73 9.14
N LYS A 96 -4.14 -20.01 10.13
CA LYS A 96 -5.33 -20.37 10.91
C LYS A 96 -6.54 -19.47 10.62
N LEU A 97 -6.27 -18.23 10.21
CA LEU A 97 -7.24 -17.23 9.78
C LEU A 97 -6.72 -16.64 8.46
N PHE A 98 -7.50 -16.75 7.40
CA PHE A 98 -7.19 -16.20 6.09
C PHE A 98 -8.24 -15.17 5.72
N MET A 99 -7.81 -13.93 5.48
CA MET A 99 -8.69 -12.83 5.09
C MET A 99 -8.47 -12.49 3.61
N ILE A 100 -9.51 -12.65 2.81
CA ILE A 100 -9.55 -12.24 1.41
C ILE A 100 -10.14 -10.83 1.38
N PHE A 101 -9.33 -9.85 1.00
CA PHE A 101 -9.71 -8.44 1.07
C PHE A 101 -9.72 -7.84 -0.34
N GLY A 102 -10.90 -7.51 -0.88
CA GLY A 102 -11.03 -6.82 -2.17
C GLY A 102 -10.53 -7.61 -3.39
N VAL A 103 -10.32 -8.93 -3.28
CA VAL A 103 -9.85 -9.77 -4.38
C VAL A 103 -10.99 -10.03 -5.37
N ALA A 104 -10.75 -9.76 -6.65
CA ALA A 104 -11.72 -9.98 -7.72
C ALA A 104 -12.17 -11.44 -7.81
N GLU A 105 -13.44 -11.63 -8.14
CA GLU A 105 -14.04 -12.94 -8.37
C GLU A 105 -13.28 -13.70 -9.45
N ASP A 106 -12.88 -14.93 -9.13
CA ASP A 106 -12.26 -15.84 -10.10
C ASP A 106 -11.01 -15.27 -10.80
N HIS A 107 -10.16 -14.53 -10.08
CA HIS A 107 -8.82 -14.17 -10.57
C HIS A 107 -8.03 -15.46 -10.85
N ASP A 108 -8.20 -15.98 -12.07
CA ASP A 108 -7.98 -17.38 -12.46
C ASP A 108 -6.48 -17.74 -12.56
N SER A 109 -5.61 -16.74 -12.45
CA SER A 109 -4.16 -16.90 -12.62
C SER A 109 -3.38 -17.17 -11.33
N ASN A 110 -4.03 -17.33 -10.16
CA ASN A 110 -3.32 -17.57 -8.90
C ASN A 110 -3.69 -18.96 -8.30
N PRO A 111 -2.75 -19.71 -7.68
CA PRO A 111 -3.01 -21.00 -7.02
C PRO A 111 -3.88 -20.89 -5.75
N ILE A 112 -4.56 -19.76 -5.56
CA ILE A 112 -5.40 -19.46 -4.40
C ILE A 112 -6.54 -20.45 -4.24
N LYS A 113 -7.10 -21.00 -5.34
CA LYS A 113 -8.13 -22.06 -5.28
C LYS A 113 -7.62 -23.29 -4.52
N MET A 114 -6.41 -23.75 -4.83
CA MET A 114 -5.76 -24.87 -4.14
C MET A 114 -5.43 -24.51 -2.68
N GLY A 115 -4.94 -23.29 -2.44
CA GLY A 115 -4.68 -22.76 -1.11
C GLY A 115 -5.93 -22.73 -0.23
N LEU A 116 -7.06 -22.25 -0.76
CA LEU A 116 -8.35 -22.20 -0.08
C LEU A 116 -8.88 -23.61 0.23
N SER A 117 -8.79 -24.56 -0.71
CA SER A 117 -9.15 -25.97 -0.42
C SER A 117 -8.37 -26.49 0.78
N ARG A 118 -7.05 -26.30 0.76
CA ARG A 118 -6.15 -26.76 1.83
C ARG A 118 -6.45 -26.10 3.18
N LEU A 119 -6.74 -24.81 3.19
CA LEU A 119 -7.14 -24.10 4.40
C LEU A 119 -8.44 -24.68 4.98
N LYS A 120 -9.45 -24.91 4.13
CA LYS A 120 -10.74 -25.46 4.56
C LYS A 120 -10.63 -26.90 5.05
N GLU A 121 -9.85 -27.74 4.37
CA GLU A 121 -9.56 -29.13 4.81
C GLU A 121 -8.91 -29.17 6.20
N ARG A 122 -8.07 -28.19 6.51
CA ARG A 122 -7.42 -28.03 7.83
C ARG A 122 -8.30 -27.34 8.88
N GLY A 123 -9.49 -26.86 8.50
CA GLY A 123 -10.38 -26.10 9.38
C GLY A 123 -9.88 -24.69 9.70
N ALA A 124 -9.00 -24.10 8.87
CA ALA A 124 -8.65 -22.70 8.99
C ALA A 124 -9.85 -21.81 8.60
N LYS A 125 -10.06 -20.73 9.34
CA LYS A 125 -11.17 -19.79 9.11
C LYS A 125 -10.86 -18.93 7.89
N VAL A 126 -11.79 -18.84 6.94
CA VAL A 126 -11.71 -17.95 5.78
C VAL A 126 -12.75 -16.85 5.89
N VAL A 127 -12.30 -15.59 5.88
CA VAL A 127 -13.14 -14.39 5.89
C VAL A 127 -12.97 -13.66 4.57
N ALA A 128 -14.08 -13.25 3.94
CA ALA A 128 -14.07 -12.46 2.72
C ALA A 128 -14.65 -11.06 2.98
N VAL A 129 -13.86 -10.02 2.73
CA VAL A 129 -14.28 -8.62 2.77
C VAL A 129 -14.42 -8.12 1.34
N ASN A 130 -15.67 -7.96 0.89
CA ASN A 130 -15.95 -7.64 -0.51
C ASN A 130 -17.41 -7.14 -0.68
N PRO A 131 -17.70 -6.12 -1.51
CA PRO A 131 -19.07 -5.70 -1.79
C PRO A 131 -19.94 -6.79 -2.47
N VAL A 132 -19.32 -7.76 -3.15
CA VAL A 132 -20.04 -8.84 -3.86
C VAL A 132 -19.71 -10.22 -3.28
N ARG A 133 -20.75 -11.06 -3.15
CA ARG A 133 -20.63 -12.43 -2.62
C ARG A 133 -20.61 -13.49 -3.72
N THR A 134 -19.65 -13.39 -4.62
CA THR A 134 -19.44 -14.34 -5.73
C THR A 134 -18.03 -14.94 -5.69
N GLY A 135 -17.76 -15.99 -6.48
CA GLY A 135 -16.43 -16.60 -6.57
C GLY A 135 -15.90 -17.09 -5.21
N TYR A 136 -14.68 -16.66 -4.84
CA TYR A 136 -14.04 -17.00 -3.57
C TYR A 136 -14.86 -16.54 -2.35
N ASN A 137 -15.58 -15.43 -2.46
CA ASN A 137 -16.38 -14.87 -1.37
C ASN A 137 -17.61 -15.74 -1.06
N ALA A 138 -18.10 -16.50 -2.05
CA ALA A 138 -19.24 -17.40 -1.87
C ALA A 138 -18.88 -18.64 -1.01
N ILE A 139 -17.61 -19.03 -1.00
CA ILE A 139 -17.12 -20.21 -0.26
C ILE A 139 -16.45 -19.86 1.07
N ALA A 140 -16.33 -18.58 1.42
CA ALA A 140 -15.78 -18.13 2.70
C ALA A 140 -16.72 -18.52 3.87
N ASP A 141 -16.14 -18.74 5.04
CA ASP A 141 -16.92 -19.04 6.25
C ASP A 141 -17.69 -17.81 6.73
N GLU A 142 -17.10 -16.62 6.54
CA GLU A 142 -17.74 -15.33 6.79
C GLU A 142 -17.56 -14.40 5.59
N TRP A 143 -18.62 -13.69 5.25
CA TRP A 143 -18.59 -12.64 4.23
C TRP A 143 -19.01 -11.33 4.88
N VAL A 144 -18.13 -10.33 4.76
CA VAL A 144 -18.33 -8.97 5.23
C VAL A 144 -18.53 -8.09 4.00
N SER A 145 -19.78 -7.66 3.81
CA SER A 145 -20.12 -6.67 2.78
C SER A 145 -19.69 -5.29 3.25
N ILE A 146 -18.93 -4.59 2.42
CA ILE A 146 -18.56 -3.19 2.63
C ILE A 146 -19.07 -2.33 1.48
N THR A 147 -19.27 -1.04 1.72
CA THR A 147 -19.52 -0.09 0.64
C THR A 147 -18.24 0.06 -0.18
N PRO A 148 -18.28 -0.01 -1.53
CA PRO A 148 -17.08 0.17 -2.34
C PRO A 148 -16.30 1.44 -1.98
N GLY A 149 -14.99 1.30 -1.73
CA GLY A 149 -14.11 2.40 -1.33
C GLY A 149 -14.11 2.74 0.16
N THR A 150 -14.74 1.91 1.02
CA THR A 150 -14.75 2.09 2.49
C THR A 150 -13.84 1.12 3.24
N ASP A 151 -12.98 0.42 2.51
CA ASP A 151 -12.00 -0.55 2.99
C ASP A 151 -11.15 0.02 4.14
N GLY A 152 -10.68 1.27 3.99
CA GLY A 152 -9.89 1.97 5.01
C GLY A 152 -10.67 2.21 6.32
N LEU A 153 -11.97 2.54 6.24
CA LEU A 153 -12.80 2.71 7.43
C LEU A 153 -12.99 1.37 8.17
N PHE A 154 -13.18 0.28 7.42
CA PHE A 154 -13.26 -1.05 8.01
C PHE A 154 -11.96 -1.45 8.72
N VAL A 155 -10.80 -1.22 8.09
CA VAL A 155 -9.49 -1.51 8.71
C VAL A 155 -9.27 -0.67 9.97
N LEU A 156 -9.60 0.63 9.94
CA LEU A 156 -9.48 1.50 11.11
C LEU A 156 -10.42 1.07 12.25
N ALA A 157 -11.64 0.62 11.94
CA ALA A 157 -12.55 0.06 12.92
C ALA A 157 -12.00 -1.23 13.54
N LEU A 158 -11.43 -2.14 12.74
CA LEU A 158 -10.77 -3.34 13.26
C LEU A 158 -9.60 -3.00 14.19
N ILE A 159 -8.77 -2.03 13.80
CA ILE A 159 -7.66 -1.54 14.64
C ILE A 159 -8.20 -0.99 15.96
N HIS A 160 -9.25 -0.17 15.92
CA HIS A 160 -9.90 0.38 17.10
C HIS A 160 -10.41 -0.72 18.05
N GLU A 161 -11.12 -1.72 17.54
CA GLU A 161 -11.64 -2.83 18.34
C GLU A 161 -10.51 -3.67 18.96
N LEU A 162 -9.42 -3.89 18.22
CA LEU A 162 -8.25 -4.60 18.75
C LEU A 162 -7.57 -3.83 19.89
N PHE A 163 -7.50 -2.49 19.80
CA PHE A 163 -7.01 -1.66 20.90
C PHE A 163 -7.95 -1.74 22.10
N THR A 164 -9.25 -1.50 21.90
CA THR A 164 -10.27 -1.55 22.95
C THR A 164 -10.30 -2.90 23.69
N ALA A 165 -10.10 -4.00 22.95
CA ALA A 165 -10.06 -5.35 23.51
C ALA A 165 -8.70 -5.74 24.13
N GLY A 166 -7.68 -4.88 24.04
CA GLY A 166 -6.32 -5.16 24.49
C GLY A 166 -5.67 -6.34 23.73
N LYS A 167 -5.96 -6.49 22.44
CA LYS A 167 -5.52 -7.60 21.58
C LYS A 167 -4.44 -7.22 20.57
N ILE A 168 -3.68 -6.17 20.85
CA ILE A 168 -2.55 -5.71 20.04
C ILE A 168 -1.23 -6.22 20.62
N ASP A 169 -0.33 -6.71 19.76
CA ASP A 169 1.05 -7.02 20.11
C ASP A 169 1.89 -5.74 20.18
N LEU A 170 1.92 -5.14 21.36
CA LEU A 170 2.68 -3.91 21.61
C LEU A 170 4.19 -4.10 21.46
N ASP A 171 4.69 -5.29 21.77
CA ASP A 171 6.10 -5.63 21.63
C ASP A 171 6.53 -5.64 20.17
N TYR A 172 5.68 -6.17 19.28
CA TYR A 172 5.89 -6.10 17.83
C TYR A 172 5.93 -4.64 17.36
N LEU A 173 4.95 -3.82 17.77
CA LEU A 173 4.89 -2.41 17.39
C LEU A 173 6.14 -1.65 17.81
N ILE A 174 6.64 -1.87 19.03
CA ILE A 174 7.86 -1.24 19.53
C ILE A 174 9.09 -1.62 18.70
N ARG A 175 9.20 -2.88 18.28
CA ARG A 175 10.41 -3.43 17.63
C ARG A 175 10.47 -3.17 16.13
N TYR A 176 9.32 -3.24 15.45
CA TYR A 176 9.27 -3.34 13.99
C TYR A 176 8.56 -2.17 13.31
N THR A 177 8.10 -1.19 14.09
CA THR A 177 7.42 -0.01 13.55
C THR A 177 7.97 1.27 14.17
N ASN A 178 7.52 2.41 13.64
CA ASN A 178 7.77 3.73 14.20
C ASN A 178 6.73 4.16 15.26
N ALA A 179 5.84 3.26 15.70
CA ALA A 179 4.86 3.54 16.76
C ALA A 179 5.42 4.21 18.03
N PRO A 180 6.64 3.89 18.53
CA PRO A 180 7.18 4.56 19.71
C PRO A 180 7.79 5.93 19.45
N TRP A 181 7.96 6.36 18.20
CA TRP A 181 8.64 7.60 17.87
C TRP A 181 7.78 8.80 18.30
N LEU A 182 8.43 9.79 18.91
CA LEU A 182 7.75 11.02 19.31
C LEU A 182 7.43 11.89 18.11
N VAL A 183 6.20 12.39 18.05
CA VAL A 183 5.74 13.37 17.06
C VAL A 183 5.69 14.76 17.71
N ILE A 184 6.14 15.78 16.99
CA ILE A 184 6.16 17.17 17.45
C ILE A 184 4.75 17.78 17.35
N ASP A 185 4.18 18.05 18.51
CA ASP A 185 2.98 18.86 18.67
C ASP A 185 3.37 20.30 19.04
N ALA A 186 3.37 21.16 18.01
CA ALA A 186 3.73 22.58 18.07
C ALA A 186 3.10 23.31 16.88
N PRO A 187 1.78 23.59 16.89
CA PRO A 187 1.06 24.12 15.71
C PRO A 187 1.65 25.39 15.08
N ASP A 188 2.39 26.19 15.86
CA ASP A 188 3.05 27.42 15.41
C ASP A 188 4.48 27.20 14.86
N SER A 189 4.88 25.95 14.61
CA SER A 189 6.22 25.56 14.16
C SER A 189 6.16 24.80 12.82
N ASP A 190 7.12 25.06 11.95
CA ASP A 190 7.34 24.28 10.71
C ASP A 190 7.69 22.80 11.00
N GLU A 191 8.04 22.46 12.24
CA GLU A 191 8.33 21.09 12.66
C GLU A 191 7.08 20.33 13.14
N HIS A 192 5.89 20.97 13.17
CA HIS A 192 4.66 20.31 13.60
C HIS A 192 4.33 19.06 12.77
N GLY A 193 3.98 17.97 13.44
CA GLY A 193 3.66 16.69 12.80
C GLY A 193 4.88 15.88 12.36
N LEU A 194 6.10 16.42 12.48
CA LEU A 194 7.32 15.68 12.19
C LEU A 194 7.77 14.85 13.39
N PHE A 195 8.58 13.81 13.12
CA PHE A 195 9.23 13.04 14.19
C PHE A 195 10.29 13.88 14.90
N LEU A 196 10.29 13.84 16.23
CA LEU A 196 11.35 14.41 17.05
C LEU A 196 12.64 13.61 16.83
N ARG A 197 13.70 14.33 16.45
CA ARG A 197 15.03 13.78 16.20
C ARG A 197 16.07 14.55 17.02
N ASP A 198 17.15 13.87 17.39
CA ASP A 198 18.31 14.56 17.95
C ASP A 198 19.16 15.23 16.86
N LYS A 199 20.28 15.82 17.26
CA LYS A 199 21.24 16.50 16.37
C LYS A 199 21.84 15.61 15.29
N ASP A 200 21.83 14.28 15.51
CA ASP A 200 22.40 13.29 14.59
C ASP A 200 21.31 12.69 13.69
N GLY A 201 20.05 13.17 13.83
CA GLY A 201 18.91 12.73 13.04
C GLY A 201 18.21 11.49 13.60
N THR A 202 18.61 10.99 14.77
CA THR A 202 18.06 9.76 15.34
C THR A 202 16.69 10.02 15.99
N PRO A 203 15.65 9.21 15.67
CA PRO A 203 14.34 9.32 16.30
C PRO A 203 14.39 9.21 17.82
N GLN A 204 13.60 10.03 18.49
CA GLN A 204 13.50 10.06 19.94
C GLN A 204 12.23 9.36 20.44
N VAL A 205 12.32 8.76 21.63
CA VAL A 205 11.23 8.07 22.34
C VAL A 205 11.19 8.50 23.81
N ILE A 206 10.10 8.16 24.52
CA ILE A 206 10.08 8.20 25.99
C ILE A 206 10.64 6.86 26.51
N ASP A 207 11.68 6.88 27.33
CA ASP A 207 12.12 5.67 28.03
C ASP A 207 11.17 5.39 29.20
N ARG A 208 10.54 4.22 29.20
CA ARG A 208 9.60 3.76 30.22
C ARG A 208 10.24 3.72 31.62
N ASN A 209 11.55 3.51 31.73
CA ASN A 209 12.24 3.42 33.01
C ASN A 209 12.50 4.79 33.64
N THR A 210 12.96 5.75 32.84
CA THR A 210 13.34 7.09 33.33
C THR A 210 12.24 8.12 33.18
N LYS A 211 11.24 7.84 32.33
CA LYS A 211 10.17 8.76 31.92
C LYS A 211 10.71 10.05 31.26
N THR A 212 11.87 9.95 30.62
CA THR A 212 12.52 11.04 29.90
C THR A 212 12.71 10.69 28.44
N VAL A 213 12.99 11.71 27.62
CA VAL A 213 13.37 11.53 26.21
C VAL A 213 14.70 10.80 26.12
N ALA A 214 14.80 9.85 25.18
CA ALA A 214 16.05 9.21 24.79
C ALA A 214 16.03 8.82 23.31
N ALA A 215 17.20 8.70 22.69
CA ALA A 215 17.34 8.14 21.35
C ALA A 215 16.91 6.67 21.33
N ILE A 216 16.20 6.24 20.27
CA ILE A 216 15.67 4.88 20.13
C ILE A 216 16.76 3.79 20.17
N ASP A 217 17.97 4.10 19.72
CA ASP A 217 19.11 3.19 19.60
C ASP A 217 20.01 3.17 20.86
N LYS A 218 19.73 4.02 21.84
CA LYS A 218 20.49 4.07 23.09
C LYS A 218 20.32 2.77 23.87
N LYS A 219 21.44 2.13 24.20
CA LYS A 219 21.47 0.86 24.96
C LYS A 219 20.66 0.96 26.26
N GLY A 220 19.73 0.03 26.44
CA GLY A 220 18.91 -0.09 27.65
C GLY A 220 17.60 0.73 27.63
N VAL A 221 17.37 1.55 26.61
CA VAL A 221 16.09 2.26 26.43
C VAL A 221 14.96 1.25 26.21
N LYS A 222 13.85 1.45 26.92
CA LYS A 222 12.61 0.70 26.72
C LYS A 222 11.53 1.68 26.30
N PRO A 223 11.17 1.77 25.02
CA PRO A 223 10.20 2.74 24.56
C PRO A 223 8.85 2.58 25.27
N ASP A 224 8.32 3.70 25.74
CA ASP A 224 6.94 3.81 26.21
C ASP A 224 6.06 4.22 25.03
N LEU A 225 4.94 3.54 24.84
CA LEU A 225 3.97 3.85 23.79
C LEU A 225 2.94 4.89 24.26
N LYS A 226 2.92 5.22 25.55
CA LYS A 226 1.97 6.15 26.15
C LYS A 226 2.70 7.36 26.74
N GLY A 227 2.28 8.57 26.38
CA GLY A 227 2.62 9.77 27.11
C GLY A 227 3.00 10.98 26.26
N PHE A 228 3.30 12.06 26.99
CA PHE A 228 3.63 13.38 26.47
C PHE A 228 4.86 13.87 27.20
N VAL A 229 5.77 14.50 26.49
CA VAL A 229 6.95 15.12 27.08
C VAL A 229 7.13 16.53 26.55
N LYS A 230 7.27 17.49 27.46
CA LYS A 230 7.62 18.86 27.09
C LYS A 230 9.12 18.90 26.85
N THR A 231 9.52 19.38 25.68
CA THR A 231 10.93 19.63 25.38
C THR A 231 11.23 21.13 25.49
N GLU A 232 12.50 21.48 25.70
CA GLU A 232 12.93 22.88 25.85
C GLU A 232 12.67 23.73 24.59
N ARG A 233 12.42 23.11 23.44
CA ARG A 233 12.16 23.78 22.15
C ARG A 233 10.73 24.30 21.95
N ARG A 234 9.93 24.45 23.01
CA ARG A 234 8.46 24.73 22.92
C ARG A 234 7.67 23.69 22.11
N SER A 235 8.28 22.55 21.77
CA SER A 235 7.61 21.42 21.13
C SER A 235 7.23 20.36 22.16
N GLN A 236 5.97 19.94 22.15
CA GLN A 236 5.51 18.77 22.91
C GLN A 236 5.78 17.54 22.05
N GLY A 237 6.56 16.58 22.54
CA GLY A 237 6.65 15.26 21.91
C GLY A 237 5.50 14.38 22.40
N ARG A 238 4.73 13.77 21.49
CA ARG A 238 3.64 12.84 21.82
C ARG A 238 3.90 11.45 21.23
N THR A 239 3.52 10.40 21.93
CA THR A 239 3.42 9.05 21.35
C THR A 239 2.00 8.83 20.80
N CYS A 240 1.86 8.15 19.67
CA CYS A 240 0.59 8.09 18.94
C CYS A 240 -0.45 7.10 19.51
N LEU A 241 -0.13 6.36 20.57
CA LEU A 241 -1.00 5.31 21.14
C LEU A 241 -1.56 5.76 22.48
N HIS A 242 -2.61 6.58 22.44
CA HIS A 242 -3.38 6.96 23.63
C HIS A 242 -4.66 6.11 23.72
N GLU A 243 -4.90 5.51 24.90
CA GLU A 243 -6.25 5.08 25.30
C GLU A 243 -6.77 6.16 26.23
N ASP A 244 -7.78 6.92 25.80
CA ASP A 244 -8.53 7.77 26.72
C ASP A 244 -9.32 6.88 27.67
N GLY A 245 -8.80 6.71 28.88
CA GLY A 245 -9.55 6.12 29.98
C GLY A 245 -10.77 6.99 30.30
N GLY A 246 -11.91 6.63 29.72
CA GLY A 246 -13.24 6.96 30.24
C GLY A 246 -13.58 8.44 30.42
N ASN A 247 -13.67 9.22 29.34
CA ASN A 247 -14.73 10.21 29.12
C ASN A 247 -14.53 10.92 27.79
N ILE A 248 -15.45 10.70 26.86
CA ILE A 248 -15.37 11.21 25.48
C ILE A 248 -15.95 12.63 25.46
N HIS A 249 -15.10 13.63 25.69
CA HIS A 249 -15.32 14.98 25.18
C HIS A 249 -14.06 15.44 24.42
N GLY A 250 -14.04 15.12 23.12
CA GLY A 250 -13.35 15.88 22.07
C GLY A 250 -11.82 15.94 22.10
N GLN A 251 -11.21 15.50 20.99
CA GLN A 251 -9.78 15.63 20.62
C GLN A 251 -8.85 14.65 21.37
N SER A 252 -7.99 13.82 20.77
CA SER A 252 -7.43 13.77 19.42
C SER A 252 -7.04 12.32 19.08
N LEU A 253 -7.62 11.76 18.02
CA LEU A 253 -6.88 10.81 17.20
C LEU A 253 -6.06 11.70 16.26
N CYS A 254 -4.74 11.68 16.38
CA CYS A 254 -3.87 12.52 15.54
C CYS A 254 -4.16 12.30 14.04
N PRO A 255 -3.96 13.35 13.22
CA PRO A 255 -4.27 13.37 11.79
C PRO A 255 -3.50 12.33 10.96
#